data_AF-A0A936SJR3-F1
#
_entry.id   AF-A0A936SJR3-F1
#
_cell.length_a   1.000
_cell.length_b   1.000
_cell.length_c   1.000
_cell.angle_alpha   90.00
_cell.angle_beta   90.00
_cell.angle_gamma   90.00
#
_symmetry.space_group_name_H-M   'P 1'
#
loop_
_entity.id
_entity.type
_entity.pdbx_description
1 polymer ?
#
loop_
_entity_poly.entity_id
_entity_poly.type
_entity_poly.pdbx_seq_one_letter_code
_entity_poly.pdbx_strand_id
1 'polypeptide(L)'
;MIDHEHLALELKQALRATMFSSTLRVAPRHLQQLADQLATLIAHALEHDLDATILYNHGAQLVADGLSHRAILGITLAINRFCWNHNDLDVQQAAINGSLIQPILEGYMHAREAHLLREQELTRKALDRARLER
;
A
#
# COMPACT_ATOMS: atom_id res chain seq x y z
N MET A 1 -18.52 -1.87 -15.29
CA MET A 1 -17.96 -0.53 -14.99
C MET A 1 -17.60 -0.54 -13.53
N ILE A 2 -16.34 -0.26 -13.20
CA ILE A 2 -15.86 -0.34 -11.82
C ILE A 2 -16.39 0.85 -11.01
N ASP A 3 -17.04 0.58 -9.88
CA ASP A 3 -17.52 1.61 -8.96
C ASP A 3 -16.35 2.20 -8.14
N HIS A 4 -15.72 3.22 -8.73
CA HIS A 4 -14.56 3.91 -8.18
C HIS A 4 -14.86 4.58 -6.83
N GLU A 5 -16.06 5.15 -6.67
CA GLU A 5 -16.45 5.85 -5.44
C GLU A 5 -16.60 4.87 -4.28
N HIS A 6 -17.19 3.70 -4.54
CA HIS A 6 -17.30 2.64 -3.55
C HIS A 6 -15.92 2.11 -3.13
N LEU A 7 -15.02 1.83 -4.08
CA LEU A 7 -13.67 1.37 -3.79
C LEU A 7 -12.86 2.40 -2.98
N ALA A 8 -12.92 3.68 -3.37
CA ALA A 8 -12.27 4.77 -2.63
C ALA A 8 -12.79 4.88 -1.19
N LEU A 9 -14.10 4.68 -0.99
CA LEU A 9 -14.70 4.67 0.34
C LEU A 9 -14.18 3.51 1.20
N GLU A 10 -14.12 2.28 0.66
CA GLU A 10 -13.59 1.12 1.40
C GLU A 10 -12.11 1.31 1.78
N LEU A 11 -11.29 1.78 0.83
CA LEU A 11 -9.87 2.06 1.05
C LEU A 11 -9.66 3.13 2.11
N LYS A 12 -10.44 4.21 2.05
CA LYS A 12 -10.42 5.26 3.07
C LYS A 12 -10.77 4.74 4.45
N GLN A 13 -11.77 3.86 4.56
CA GLN A 13 -12.15 3.25 5.85
C GLN A 13 -11.02 2.37 6.39
N ALA A 14 -10.39 1.55 5.54
CA ALA A 14 -9.25 0.72 5.92
C ALA A 14 -8.03 1.54 6.39
N LEU A 15 -7.71 2.62 5.68
CA LEU A 15 -6.63 3.54 6.03
C LEU A 15 -6.93 4.29 7.34
N ARG A 16 -8.16 4.74 7.56
CA ARG A 16 -8.56 5.40 8.81
C ARG A 16 -8.49 4.45 10.01
N ALA A 17 -8.90 3.19 9.85
CA ALA A 17 -8.82 2.19 10.91
C ALA A 17 -7.36 1.92 11.37
N THR A 18 -6.39 2.22 10.51
CA THR A 18 -4.96 1.97 10.76
C THR A 18 -4.16 3.25 11.03
N MET A 19 -4.80 4.42 11.04
CA MET A 19 -4.19 5.75 11.26
C MET A 19 -3.35 5.81 12.54
N PHE A 20 -3.80 5.18 13.64
CA PHE A 20 -3.06 5.15 14.91
C PHE A 20 -1.87 4.15 14.94
N SER A 21 -1.68 3.38 13.88
CA SER A 21 -0.58 2.41 13.75
C SER A 21 0.52 2.84 12.78
N SER A 22 0.33 3.97 12.08
CA SER A 22 1.36 4.54 11.20
C SER A 22 2.41 5.28 12.02
N THR A 23 3.68 5.04 11.69
CA THR A 23 4.83 5.70 12.29
C THR A 23 4.96 7.16 11.84
N LEU A 24 4.32 7.55 10.74
CA LEU A 24 4.20 8.93 10.32
C LEU A 24 2.86 9.48 10.80
N ARG A 25 2.85 10.73 11.30
CA ARG A 25 1.61 11.47 11.56
C ARG A 25 0.97 11.84 10.22
N VAL A 26 0.36 10.86 9.55
CA VAL A 26 -0.29 11.08 8.28
C VAL A 26 -1.56 11.91 8.51
N ALA A 27 -1.58 13.13 7.98
CA ALA A 27 -2.75 14.00 8.08
C ALA A 27 -3.96 13.32 7.43
N PRO A 28 -5.18 13.44 7.97
CA PRO A 28 -6.38 12.81 7.40
C PRO A 28 -6.63 13.14 5.92
N ARG A 29 -6.21 14.33 5.46
CA ARG A 29 -6.28 14.74 4.05
C ARG A 29 -5.35 13.91 3.15
N HIS A 30 -4.18 13.55 3.65
CA HIS A 30 -3.22 12.73 2.89
C HIS A 30 -3.73 11.29 2.74
N LEU A 31 -4.39 10.74 3.76
CA LEU A 31 -5.05 9.44 3.63
C LEU A 31 -6.18 9.44 2.59
N GLN A 32 -6.90 10.55 2.45
CA GLN A 32 -7.92 10.68 1.40
C GLN A 32 -7.27 10.62 0.02
N GLN A 33 -6.22 11.43 -0.20
CA GLN A 33 -5.50 11.45 -1.47
C GLN A 33 -4.95 10.08 -1.83
N LEU A 34 -4.40 9.36 -0.85
CA LEU A 34 -3.85 8.03 -1.05
C LEU A 34 -4.95 7.00 -1.37
N ALA A 35 -6.11 7.09 -0.71
CA ALA A 35 -7.26 6.24 -1.04
C ALA A 35 -7.75 6.47 -2.48
N ASP A 36 -7.85 7.73 -2.91
CA ASP A 36 -8.33 8.11 -4.24
C ASP A 36 -7.33 7.66 -5.33
N GLN A 37 -6.03 7.82 -5.08
CA GLN A 37 -4.96 7.34 -5.95
C GLN A 37 -4.99 5.82 -6.11
N LEU A 38 -5.11 5.09 -4.99
CA LEU A 38 -5.21 3.63 -5.01
C LEU A 38 -6.47 3.16 -5.73
N ALA A 39 -7.62 3.79 -5.47
CA ALA A 39 -8.88 3.43 -6.14
C ALA A 39 -8.76 3.60 -7.66
N THR A 40 -8.18 4.71 -8.10
CA THR A 40 -7.93 4.99 -9.52
C THR A 40 -7.00 3.95 -10.14
N LEU A 41 -5.89 3.63 -9.46
CA LEU A 41 -4.91 2.65 -9.94
C LEU A 41 -5.53 1.25 -10.08
N ILE A 42 -6.27 0.81 -9.06
CA ILE A 42 -6.88 -0.53 -9.04
C ILE A 42 -7.99 -0.65 -10.07
N ALA A 43 -8.83 0.38 -10.20
CA ALA A 43 -9.89 0.36 -11.20
C ALA A 43 -9.31 0.37 -12.63
N HIS A 44 -8.26 1.14 -12.88
CA HIS A 44 -7.55 1.10 -14.15
C HIS A 44 -6.92 -0.28 -14.42
N ALA A 45 -6.37 -0.92 -13.38
CA ALA A 45 -5.83 -2.28 -13.50
C ALA A 45 -6.89 -3.32 -13.83
N LEU A 46 -8.09 -3.18 -13.28
CA LEU A 46 -9.24 -4.04 -13.57
C LEU A 46 -9.85 -3.80 -14.97
N GLU A 47 -9.79 -2.56 -15.49
CA GLU A 47 -10.41 -2.21 -16.77
C GLU A 47 -9.48 -2.37 -17.98
N HIS A 48 -8.15 -2.29 -17.78
CA HIS A 48 -7.19 -2.17 -18.88
C HIS A 48 -5.99 -3.12 -18.80
N ASP A 49 -6.01 -4.10 -17.88
CA ASP A 49 -4.92 -5.06 -17.67
C ASP A 49 -3.56 -4.36 -17.47
N LEU A 50 -3.45 -3.65 -16.34
CA LEU A 50 -2.28 -2.82 -16.02
C LEU A 50 -1.05 -3.69 -15.71
N ASP A 51 0.12 -3.27 -16.22
CA ASP A 51 1.41 -3.88 -15.94
C ASP A 51 1.67 -4.02 -14.42
N ALA A 52 1.99 -5.25 -13.99
CA ALA A 52 2.34 -5.60 -12.62
C ALA A 52 3.50 -4.75 -12.07
N THR A 53 4.40 -4.27 -12.93
CA THR A 53 5.51 -3.37 -12.56
C THR A 53 5.00 -2.04 -12.00
N ILE A 54 3.88 -1.52 -12.51
CA ILE A 54 3.27 -0.28 -12.04
C ILE A 54 2.69 -0.49 -10.63
N LEU A 55 1.97 -1.60 -10.43
CA LEU A 55 1.45 -2.00 -9.12
C LEU A 55 2.57 -2.20 -8.09
N TYR A 56 3.68 -2.84 -8.51
CA TYR A 56 4.88 -3.02 -7.70
C TYR A 56 5.48 -1.69 -7.27
N ASN A 57 5.72 -0.78 -8.22
CA ASN A 57 6.28 0.54 -7.93
C ASN A 57 5.38 1.35 -6.99
N HIS A 58 4.06 1.22 -7.15
CA HIS A 58 3.12 1.87 -6.25
C HIS A 58 3.19 1.27 -4.84
N GLY A 59 3.27 -0.05 -4.71
CA GLY A 59 3.52 -0.72 -3.42
C GLY A 59 4.77 -0.20 -2.71
N ALA A 60 5.86 0.02 -3.46
CA ALA A 60 7.08 0.61 -2.95
C ALA A 60 6.89 2.07 -2.46
N GLN A 61 6.13 2.88 -3.20
CA GLN A 61 5.82 4.27 -2.85
C GLN A 61 5.07 4.38 -1.51
N LEU A 62 4.19 3.43 -1.20
CA LEU A 62 3.44 3.41 0.07
C LEU A 62 4.35 3.39 1.30
N VAL A 63 5.57 2.83 1.20
CA VAL A 63 6.56 2.89 2.28
C VAL A 63 7.10 4.30 2.46
N ALA A 64 7.35 5.02 1.36
CA ALA A 64 7.80 6.41 1.39
C ALA A 64 6.72 7.34 1.96
N ASP A 65 5.45 7.01 1.72
CA ASP A 65 4.29 7.71 2.30
C ASP A 65 4.05 7.35 3.78
N GLY A 66 4.84 6.42 4.34
CA GLY A 66 4.83 6.03 5.74
C GLY A 66 3.72 5.08 6.15
N LEU A 67 3.17 4.30 5.20
CA LEU A 67 2.20 3.28 5.56
C LEU A 67 2.84 2.23 6.46
N SER A 68 2.06 1.81 7.46
CA SER A 68 2.41 0.68 8.33
C SER A 68 2.06 -0.65 7.68
N HIS A 69 2.64 -1.73 8.21
CA HIS A 69 2.24 -3.09 7.86
C HIS A 69 0.75 -3.34 8.07
N ARG A 70 0.15 -2.73 9.11
CA ARG A 70 -1.30 -2.84 9.34
C ARG A 70 -2.09 -2.13 8.25
N ALA A 71 -1.64 -0.95 7.82
CA ALA A 71 -2.32 -0.17 6.78
C ALA A 71 -2.32 -0.93 5.44
N ILE A 72 -1.18 -1.50 5.03
CA ILE A 72 -1.11 -2.25 3.77
C ILE A 72 -1.99 -3.51 3.82
N LEU A 73 -2.02 -4.24 4.94
CA LEU A 73 -2.92 -5.40 5.08
C LEU A 73 -4.39 -4.98 5.06
N GLY A 74 -4.74 -3.84 5.65
CA GLY A 74 -6.09 -3.30 5.59
C GLY A 74 -6.51 -2.96 4.15
N ILE A 75 -5.60 -2.32 3.39
CA ILE A 75 -5.80 -1.99 1.98
C ILE A 75 -6.01 -3.25 1.14
N THR A 76 -5.13 -4.25 1.26
CA THR A 76 -5.25 -5.46 0.44
C THR A 76 -6.50 -6.25 0.75
N LEU A 77 -6.94 -6.29 2.01
CA LEU A 77 -8.22 -6.87 2.40
C LEU A 77 -9.42 -6.09 1.85
N ALA A 78 -9.34 -4.76 1.80
CA ALA A 78 -10.40 -3.93 1.21
C ALA A 78 -10.50 -4.17 -0.31
N ILE A 79 -9.39 -4.16 -1.03
CA ILE A 79 -9.35 -4.45 -2.47
C ILE A 79 -9.89 -5.86 -2.76
N ASN A 80 -9.45 -6.87 -2.02
CA ASN A 80 -9.95 -8.24 -2.20
C ASN A 80 -11.45 -8.34 -1.93
N ARG A 81 -11.96 -7.71 -0.87
CA ARG A 81 -13.39 -7.69 -0.53
C ARG A 81 -14.21 -7.02 -1.63
N PHE A 82 -13.75 -5.87 -2.13
CA PHE A 82 -14.37 -5.18 -3.24
C PHE A 82 -14.46 -6.09 -4.48
N CYS A 83 -13.34 -6.73 -4.85
CA CYS A 83 -13.30 -7.62 -6.01
C CYS A 83 -14.22 -8.85 -5.84
N TRP A 84 -14.23 -9.46 -4.66
CA TRP A 84 -15.10 -10.60 -4.34
C TRP A 84 -16.59 -10.26 -4.40
N ASN A 85 -16.97 -9.07 -3.97
CA ASN A 85 -18.36 -8.61 -3.96
C ASN A 85 -18.81 -8.03 -5.31
N HIS A 86 -17.91 -7.94 -6.29
CA HIS A 86 -18.24 -7.44 -7.62
C HIS A 86 -19.04 -8.48 -8.40
N ASN A 87 -19.98 -8.05 -9.25
CA ASN A 87 -20.82 -8.95 -10.04
C ASN A 87 -20.14 -9.51 -11.30
N ASP A 88 -18.89 -9.12 -11.55
CA ASP A 88 -18.13 -9.48 -12.74
C ASP A 88 -17.13 -10.59 -12.40
N LEU A 89 -17.19 -11.69 -13.14
CA LEU A 89 -16.38 -12.88 -12.88
C LEU A 89 -14.89 -12.59 -13.07
N ASP A 90 -14.51 -11.74 -14.03
CA ASP A 90 -13.11 -11.43 -14.29
C ASP A 90 -12.52 -10.61 -13.14
N VAL A 91 -13.31 -9.71 -12.56
CA VAL A 91 -12.95 -8.94 -11.36
C VAL A 91 -12.83 -9.85 -10.13
N GLN A 92 -13.75 -10.81 -9.96
CA GLN A 92 -13.64 -11.80 -8.89
C GLN A 92 -12.38 -12.67 -9.05
N GLN A 93 -12.06 -13.06 -10.29
CA GLN A 93 -10.89 -13.86 -10.59
C GLN A 93 -9.58 -13.14 -10.26
N ALA A 94 -9.53 -11.82 -10.41
CA ALA A 94 -8.41 -10.97 -9.98
C ALA A 94 -8.14 -11.04 -8.45
N ALA A 95 -9.19 -11.26 -7.65
CA ALA A 95 -9.05 -11.48 -6.21
C ALA A 95 -8.48 -12.88 -5.91
N ILE A 96 -8.91 -13.89 -6.67
CA ILE A 96 -8.51 -15.29 -6.47
C ILE A 96 -7.05 -15.51 -6.88
N ASN A 97 -6.64 -14.99 -8.04
CA ASN A 97 -5.28 -15.16 -8.55
C ASN A 97 -4.29 -14.18 -7.91
N GLY A 98 -4.77 -13.18 -7.17
CA GLY A 98 -3.94 -12.16 -6.52
C GLY A 98 -3.24 -11.21 -7.49
N SER A 99 -3.69 -11.10 -8.75
CA SER A 99 -3.03 -10.32 -9.81
C SER A 99 -2.84 -8.85 -9.45
N LEU A 100 -3.77 -8.29 -8.65
CA LEU A 100 -3.68 -6.94 -8.14
C LEU A 100 -2.84 -6.84 -6.87
N ILE A 101 -3.01 -7.78 -5.96
CA ILE A 101 -2.51 -7.69 -4.58
C ILE A 101 -1.04 -8.10 -4.49
N GLN A 102 -0.66 -9.17 -5.18
CA GLN A 102 0.67 -9.72 -5.12
C GLN A 102 1.76 -8.69 -5.48
N PRO A 103 1.72 -8.02 -6.64
CA PRO A 103 2.75 -7.05 -7.00
C PRO A 103 2.81 -5.87 -6.02
N ILE A 104 1.66 -5.38 -5.53
CA ILE A 104 1.61 -4.30 -4.53
C ILE A 104 2.32 -4.73 -3.24
N LEU A 105 2.04 -5.93 -2.74
CA LEU A 105 2.67 -6.44 -1.52
C LEU A 105 4.16 -6.67 -1.70
N GLU A 106 4.59 -7.25 -2.83
CA GLU A 106 6.00 -7.47 -3.14
C GLU A 106 6.78 -6.16 -3.18
N GLY A 107 6.23 -5.14 -3.85
CA GLY A 107 6.82 -3.80 -3.91
C GLY A 107 6.93 -3.15 -2.54
N TYR A 108 5.86 -3.23 -1.73
CA TYR A 108 5.88 -2.72 -0.36
C TYR A 108 6.92 -3.43 0.50
N MET A 109 6.97 -4.77 0.47
CA MET A 109 7.89 -5.57 1.28
C MET A 109 9.35 -5.26 0.93
N HIS A 110 9.68 -5.22 -0.36
CA HIS A 110 11.02 -4.90 -0.83
C HIS A 110 11.46 -3.49 -0.43
N ALA A 111 10.60 -2.48 -0.63
CA ALA A 111 10.90 -1.12 -0.22
C ALA A 111 11.04 -0.97 1.30
N ARG A 112 10.25 -1.73 2.07
CA ARG A 112 10.29 -1.73 3.52
C ARG A 112 11.59 -2.33 4.05
N GLU A 113 12.03 -3.44 3.48
CA GLU A 113 13.32 -4.06 3.80
C GLU A 113 14.47 -3.08 3.51
N ALA A 114 14.48 -2.48 2.32
CA ALA A 114 15.49 -1.48 1.95
C ALA A 114 15.46 -0.25 2.88
N HIS A 115 14.30 0.16 3.38
CA HIS A 115 14.19 1.23 4.38
C HIS A 115 14.78 0.80 5.73
N LEU A 116 14.46 -0.39 6.23
CA LEU A 116 14.98 -0.91 7.49
C LEU A 116 16.50 -1.06 7.48
N LEU A 117 17.07 -1.58 6.40
CA LEU A 117 18.52 -1.70 6.24
C LEU A 117 19.22 -0.34 6.28
N ARG A 118 18.64 0.69 5.65
CA ARG A 118 19.16 2.06 5.70
C ARG A 118 19.14 2.63 7.11
N GLU A 119 18.05 2.46 7.85
CA GLU A 119 17.93 2.93 9.24
C GLU A 119 18.93 2.21 10.18
N GLN A 120 19.13 0.90 10.00
CA GLN A 120 20.13 0.13 10.74
C GLN A 120 21.55 0.65 10.48
N GLU A 121 21.87 0.94 9.22
CA GLU A 121 23.19 1.46 8.83
C GLU A 121 23.44 2.87 9.40
N LEU A 122 22.43 3.73 9.40
CA LEU A 122 22.52 5.04 10.03
C LEU A 122 22.74 4.93 11.55
N THR A 123 22.01 4.03 12.20
CA THR A 123 22.14 3.75 13.63
C THR A 123 23.54 3.25 13.98
N ARG A 124 24.08 2.32 13.17
CA ARG A 124 25.45 1.79 13.32
C ARG A 124 26.48 2.91 13.23
N LYS A 125 26.41 3.75 12.19
CA LYS A 125 27.31 4.89 12.00
C LYS A 125 27.23 5.90 13.15
N ALA A 126 26.04 6.16 13.66
CA ALA A 126 25.86 7.07 14.80
C ALA A 126 26.50 6.51 16.08
N LEU A 127 26.34 5.21 16.34
CA LEU A 127 26.96 4.52 17.47
C LEU A 127 28.49 4.54 17.38
N ASP A 128 29.04 4.29 16.20
CA ASP A 128 30.49 4.29 15.98
C ASP A 128 31.08 5.69 16.21
N ARG A 129 30.40 6.75 15.74
CA ARG A 129 30.80 8.14 16.01
C ARG A 129 30.79 8.46 17.51
N ALA A 130 29.71 8.14 18.21
CA ALA A 130 29.58 8.41 19.63
C ALA A 130 30.61 7.66 20.49
N ARG A 131 31.15 6.53 20.00
CA ARG A 131 32.24 5.79 20.65
C ARG A 131 33.61 6.40 20.42
N LEU A 132 33.83 7.07 19.29
CA LEU A 132 35.10 7.74 18.96
C LEU A 132 35.24 9.11 19.64
N GLU A 133 34.13 9.71 20.07
CA GLU A 133 34.08 10.99 20.80
C GLU A 133 34.19 10.83 22.34
N ARG A 134 34.41 9.61 22.84
CA ARG A 134 34.66 9.29 24.25
C ARG A 134 36.11 8.89 24.47
#